data_AF-X0UEZ5-F1
#
_entry.id   AF-X0UEZ5-F1
#
_cell.length_a   1.000
_cell.length_b   1.000
_cell.length_c   1.000
_cell.angle_alpha   90.00
_cell.angle_beta   90.00
_cell.angle_gamma   90.00
#
_symmetry.space_group_name_H-M   'P 1'
#
loop_
_entity.id
_entity.type
_entity.pdbx_description
1 polymer ?
#
loop_
_entity_poly.entity_id
_entity_poly.type
_entity_poly.pdbx_seq_one_letter_code
_entity_poly.pdbx_strand_id
1 'polypeptide(L)'
;PFYHIKRTWPMPAAGMYPGLTPVLVREYGCDIAIPAGGGMLGHPMGYTAGARAWQQAIKATMDEIPLGQAAKNKPELKAALEKWGTIQRPETLWLRAGPQYHPKPGKTNG
;
A
#
# COMPACT_ATOMS: atom_id res chain seq x y z
N PRO A 1 9.67 31.57 1.76
CA PRO A 1 9.58 30.08 1.86
C PRO A 1 10.25 29.41 0.64
N PHE A 2 11.25 28.54 0.89
CA PHE A 2 12.08 27.68 -0.01
C PHE A 2 12.61 28.21 -1.37
N TYR A 3 12.25 29.41 -1.84
CA TYR A 3 12.74 30.07 -3.06
C TYR A 3 12.85 29.12 -4.27
N HIS A 4 14.07 28.85 -4.72
CA HIS A 4 14.40 28.06 -5.92
C HIS A 4 14.72 26.59 -5.60
N ILE A 5 14.59 26.16 -4.35
CA ILE A 5 14.81 24.76 -3.97
C ILE A 5 13.67 23.92 -4.54
N LYS A 6 14.03 22.96 -5.39
CA LYS A 6 13.07 22.02 -6.00
C LYS A 6 12.48 21.11 -4.93
N ARG A 7 11.23 20.70 -5.15
CA ARG A 7 10.57 19.69 -4.31
C ARG A 7 11.27 18.34 -4.48
N THR A 8 11.36 17.61 -3.38
CA THR A 8 11.84 16.23 -3.34
C THR A 8 10.67 15.31 -3.05
N TRP A 9 10.56 14.19 -3.77
CA TRP A 9 9.56 13.19 -3.46
C TRP A 9 9.95 12.39 -2.23
N PRO A 10 9.07 12.26 -1.22
CA PRO A 10 9.29 11.30 -0.14
C PRO A 10 9.30 9.88 -0.70
N MET A 11 10.18 9.06 -0.13
CA MET A 11 10.36 7.66 -0.51
C MET A 11 10.22 6.76 0.71
N PRO A 12 8.98 6.49 1.18
CA PRO A 12 8.79 5.49 2.22
C PRO A 12 9.37 4.15 1.76
N ALA A 13 10.17 3.50 2.59
CA ALA A 13 10.90 2.29 2.24
C ALA A 13 10.74 1.18 3.30
N ALA A 14 11.22 -0.02 2.95
CA ALA A 14 11.14 -1.28 3.70
C ALA A 14 9.73 -1.89 3.78
N GLY A 15 9.62 -3.16 3.39
CA GLY A 15 8.35 -3.92 3.49
C GLY A 15 7.25 -3.45 2.55
N MET A 16 7.58 -2.82 1.42
CA MET A 16 6.60 -2.33 0.44
C MET A 16 5.98 -3.47 -0.35
N TYR A 17 4.64 -3.54 -0.36
CA TYR A 17 3.83 -4.46 -1.19
C TYR A 17 2.55 -3.77 -1.69
N PRO A 18 1.90 -4.27 -2.76
CA PRO A 18 0.78 -3.58 -3.42
C PRO A 18 -0.41 -3.25 -2.50
N GLY A 19 -0.67 -4.07 -1.49
CA GLY A 19 -1.74 -3.83 -0.51
C GLY A 19 -1.59 -2.57 0.35
N LEU A 20 -0.40 -1.95 0.37
CA LEU A 20 -0.13 -0.71 1.12
C LEU A 20 -0.50 0.57 0.35
N THR A 21 -0.75 0.48 -0.96
CA THR A 21 -0.87 1.67 -1.82
C THR A 21 -1.90 2.71 -1.31
N PRO A 22 -3.11 2.34 -0.85
CA PRO A 22 -4.06 3.31 -0.30
C PRO A 22 -3.53 4.07 0.92
N VAL A 23 -2.79 3.39 1.79
CA VAL A 23 -2.21 4.02 2.98
C VAL A 23 -1.03 4.92 2.60
N LEU A 24 -0.16 4.48 1.69
CA LEU A 24 0.96 5.30 1.23
C LEU A 24 0.48 6.62 0.60
N VAL A 25 -0.52 6.55 -0.27
CA VAL A 25 -1.09 7.75 -0.92
C VAL A 25 -1.78 8.65 0.09
N ARG A 26 -2.48 8.07 1.08
CA ARG A 26 -3.11 8.84 2.16
C ARG A 26 -2.09 9.59 3.03
N GLU A 27 -0.96 8.96 3.38
CA GLU A 27 0.04 9.58 4.28
C GLU A 27 0.95 10.59 3.57
N TYR A 28 1.38 10.28 2.34
CA TYR A 28 2.44 11.03 1.67
C TYR A 28 1.95 11.82 0.45
N GLY A 29 0.69 11.65 0.04
CA GLY A 29 0.15 12.21 -1.19
C GLY A 29 0.52 11.39 -2.43
N CYS A 30 0.25 11.96 -3.61
CA CYS A 30 0.49 11.29 -4.89
C CYS A 30 1.92 11.48 -5.42
N ASP A 31 2.61 12.53 -4.96
CA ASP A 31 3.97 12.88 -5.38
C ASP A 31 5.02 12.09 -4.58
N ILE A 32 5.01 10.76 -4.72
CA ILE A 32 5.84 9.83 -3.94
C ILE A 32 6.61 8.83 -4.82
N ALA A 33 7.76 8.39 -4.31
CA ALA A 33 8.49 7.25 -4.86
C ALA A 33 8.28 6.01 -3.99
N ILE A 34 7.88 4.88 -4.59
CA ILE A 34 7.68 3.62 -3.85
C ILE A 34 8.74 2.61 -4.30
N PRO A 35 9.72 2.24 -3.44
CA PRO A 35 10.71 1.23 -3.76
C PRO A 35 10.09 -0.18 -3.68
N ALA A 36 9.72 -0.71 -4.84
CA ALA A 36 9.07 -2.00 -4.98
C ALA A 36 10.11 -3.15 -5.11
N GLY A 37 10.83 -3.44 -4.03
CA GLY A 37 11.76 -4.58 -3.98
C GLY A 37 11.03 -5.91 -3.78
N GLY A 38 10.97 -6.38 -2.53
CA GLY A 38 10.37 -7.67 -2.18
C GLY A 38 8.91 -7.84 -2.58
N GLY A 39 8.09 -6.78 -2.53
CA GLY A 39 6.69 -6.83 -2.94
C GLY A 39 6.45 -6.90 -4.45
N MET A 40 7.49 -6.74 -5.27
CA MET A 40 7.43 -6.97 -6.72
C MET A 40 8.13 -8.29 -7.08
N LEU A 41 9.39 -8.44 -6.65
CA LEU A 41 10.21 -9.62 -6.98
C LEU A 41 9.69 -10.90 -6.31
N GLY A 42 9.13 -10.78 -5.11
CA GLY A 42 8.56 -11.89 -4.37
C GLY A 42 7.14 -12.28 -4.80
N HIS A 43 6.61 -11.75 -5.89
CA HIS A 43 5.25 -12.05 -6.33
C HIS A 43 5.10 -13.53 -6.72
N PRO A 44 4.04 -14.24 -6.27
CA PRO A 44 3.91 -15.70 -6.49
C PRO A 44 3.78 -16.09 -7.97
N MET A 45 3.34 -15.15 -8.82
CA MET A 45 3.24 -15.32 -10.28
C MET A 45 4.43 -14.74 -11.05
N GLY A 46 5.54 -14.41 -10.38
CA GLY A 46 6.75 -13.86 -11.00
C GLY A 46 6.81 -12.34 -11.10
N TYR A 47 7.97 -11.82 -11.51
CA TYR A 47 8.31 -10.39 -11.44
C TYR A 47 7.39 -9.49 -12.28
N THR A 48 7.02 -9.91 -13.49
CA THR A 48 6.10 -9.16 -14.37
C THR A 48 4.72 -9.02 -13.72
N ALA A 49 4.24 -10.10 -13.07
CA ALA A 49 2.98 -10.06 -12.35
C ALA A 49 3.08 -9.15 -11.11
N GLY A 50 4.21 -9.15 -10.41
CA GLY A 50 4.48 -8.20 -9.33
C GLY A 50 4.41 -6.74 -9.79
N ALA A 51 5.03 -6.40 -10.91
CA ALA A 51 4.98 -5.06 -11.48
C ALA A 51 3.55 -4.66 -11.87
N ARG A 52 2.79 -5.59 -12.47
CA ARG A 52 1.36 -5.38 -12.77
C ARG A 52 0.51 -5.18 -11.52
N ALA A 53 0.72 -5.98 -10.47
CA ALA A 53 -0.01 -5.84 -9.21
C ALA A 53 0.17 -4.43 -8.60
N TRP A 54 1.38 -3.87 -8.66
CA TRP A 54 1.65 -2.48 -8.27
C TRP A 54 0.88 -1.46 -9.12
N GLN A 55 0.95 -1.56 -10.46
CA GLN A 55 0.21 -0.66 -11.35
C GLN A 55 -1.30 -0.74 -11.09
N GLN A 56 -1.83 -1.94 -10.89
CA GLN A 56 -3.23 -2.20 -10.61
C GLN A 56 -3.66 -1.61 -9.25
N ALA A 57 -2.83 -1.73 -8.21
CA ALA A 57 -3.08 -1.14 -6.90
C ALA A 57 -3.03 0.39 -6.93
N ILE A 58 -2.05 0.98 -7.63
CA ILE A 58 -1.93 2.43 -7.84
C ILE A 58 -3.16 2.95 -8.57
N LYS A 59 -3.55 2.32 -9.68
CA LYS A 59 -4.73 2.73 -10.43
C LYS A 59 -5.99 2.67 -9.58
N ALA A 60 -6.22 1.56 -8.88
CA ALA A 60 -7.38 1.41 -8.00
C ALA A 60 -7.40 2.48 -6.90
N THR A 61 -6.25 2.81 -6.33
CA THR A 61 -6.12 3.86 -5.30
C THR A 61 -6.44 5.25 -5.87
N MET A 62 -5.94 5.58 -7.07
CA MET A 62 -6.21 6.87 -7.73
C MET A 62 -7.68 7.00 -8.18
N ASP A 63 -8.30 5.88 -8.55
CA ASP A 63 -9.72 5.81 -8.91
C ASP A 63 -10.65 5.73 -7.67
N GLU A 64 -10.10 5.80 -6.44
CA GLU A 64 -10.82 5.63 -5.17
C GLU A 64 -11.59 4.30 -5.03
N ILE A 65 -11.13 3.25 -5.73
CA ILE A 65 -11.72 1.91 -5.71
C ILE A 65 -11.03 1.07 -4.62
N PRO A 66 -11.78 0.47 -3.68
CA PRO A 66 -11.20 -0.45 -2.70
C PRO A 66 -10.44 -1.59 -3.37
N LEU A 67 -9.21 -1.89 -2.91
CA LEU A 67 -8.35 -2.90 -3.55
C LEU A 67 -9.02 -4.27 -3.65
N GLY A 68 -9.80 -4.68 -2.65
CA GLY A 68 -10.56 -5.93 -2.69
C GLY A 68 -11.61 -5.98 -3.81
N GLN A 69 -12.22 -4.84 -4.16
CA GLN A 69 -13.13 -4.75 -5.31
C GLN A 69 -12.34 -4.78 -6.62
N ALA A 70 -11.23 -4.03 -6.69
CA ALA A 70 -10.37 -4.00 -7.88
C ALA A 70 -9.73 -5.37 -8.18
N ALA A 71 -9.48 -6.19 -7.17
CA ALA A 71 -8.87 -7.52 -7.29
C ALA A 71 -9.81 -8.56 -7.93
N LYS A 72 -11.13 -8.34 -7.94
CA LYS A 72 -12.12 -9.31 -8.48
C LYS A 72 -11.83 -9.71 -9.94
N ASN A 73 -11.32 -8.78 -10.73
CA ASN A 73 -10.99 -8.99 -12.15
C ASN A 73 -9.49 -8.80 -12.46
N LYS A 74 -8.62 -8.84 -11.44
CA LYS A 74 -7.19 -8.59 -11.58
C LYS A 74 -6.40 -9.68 -10.86
N PRO A 75 -6.00 -10.77 -11.57
CA PRO A 75 -5.39 -11.93 -10.94
C PRO A 75 -4.06 -11.60 -10.26
N GLU A 76 -3.26 -10.69 -10.81
CA GLU A 76 -1.99 -10.29 -10.19
C GLU A 76 -2.22 -9.52 -8.89
N LEU A 77 -3.09 -8.51 -8.89
CA LEU A 77 -3.46 -7.81 -7.66
C LEU A 77 -4.06 -8.77 -6.63
N LYS A 78 -4.96 -9.66 -7.04
CA LYS A 78 -5.58 -10.65 -6.16
C LYS A 78 -4.51 -11.51 -5.47
N ALA A 79 -3.59 -12.08 -6.23
CA ALA A 79 -2.51 -12.91 -5.69
C ALA A 79 -1.58 -12.14 -4.73
N ALA A 80 -1.32 -10.85 -5.02
CA ALA A 80 -0.56 -10.00 -4.10
C ALA A 80 -1.32 -9.74 -2.78
N LEU A 81 -2.63 -9.47 -2.86
CA LEU A 81 -3.45 -9.26 -1.67
C LEU A 81 -3.61 -10.55 -0.84
N GLU A 82 -3.71 -11.72 -1.46
CA GLU A 82 -3.75 -13.00 -0.76
C GLU A 82 -2.42 -13.28 -0.04
N LYS A 83 -1.30 -12.90 -0.66
CA LYS A 83 0.03 -13.14 -0.08
C LYS A 83 0.38 -12.20 1.08
N TRP A 84 0.07 -10.90 0.95
CA TRP A 84 0.53 -9.88 1.91
C TRP A 84 -0.58 -9.13 2.64
N GLY A 85 -1.82 -9.29 2.20
CA GLY A 85 -2.98 -8.62 2.78
C GLY A 85 -3.11 -7.15 2.40
N THR A 86 -3.99 -6.46 3.12
CA THR A 86 -4.13 -5.01 3.13
C THR A 86 -4.04 -4.52 4.56
N ILE A 87 -3.43 -3.36 4.80
CA ILE A 87 -3.45 -2.73 6.12
C ILE A 87 -4.58 -1.70 6.19
N GLN A 88 -5.37 -1.77 7.27
CA GLN A 88 -6.26 -0.68 7.63
C GLN A 88 -5.56 0.18 8.66
N ARG A 89 -5.36 1.47 8.35
CA ARG A 89 -4.84 2.42 9.33
C ARG A 89 -5.91 2.59 10.42
N PRO A 90 -5.58 2.35 11.70
CA PRO A 90 -6.51 2.64 12.77
C PRO A 90 -6.75 4.15 12.81
N GLU A 91 -8.03 4.55 12.91
CA GLU A 91 -8.39 5.95 13.18
C GLU A 91 -8.05 6.25 14.64
N THR A 92 -6.87 6.79 14.88
CA THR A 92 -6.49 7.24 16.23
C THR A 92 -6.29 8.74 16.24
N LEU A 93 -6.97 9.42 17.16
CA LEU A 93 -6.46 10.68 17.68
C LEU A 93 -5.25 10.34 18.55
N TRP A 94 -4.08 10.29 17.93
CA TRP A 94 -2.76 10.01 18.55
C TRP A 94 -2.60 8.63 19.21
N LEU A 95 -1.48 7.98 18.91
CA LEU A 95 -1.07 6.64 19.37
C LEU A 95 -1.01 6.42 20.89
N ARG A 96 -1.22 7.45 21.72
CA ARG A 96 -1.16 7.38 23.20
C ARG A 96 -2.47 7.77 23.90
N ALA A 97 -3.58 7.92 23.18
CA ALA A 97 -4.85 8.31 23.80
C ALA A 97 -5.46 7.24 24.73
N GLY A 98 -5.01 5.98 24.66
CA GLY A 98 -5.43 4.94 25.60
C GLY A 98 -5.18 3.50 25.12
N PRO A 99 -5.29 2.51 26.03
CA PRO A 99 -5.01 1.10 25.76
C PRO A 99 -5.80 0.48 24.60
N GLN A 100 -6.98 1.02 24.31
CA GLN A 100 -7.87 0.58 23.24
C GLN A 100 -7.35 0.89 21.82
N TYR A 101 -6.43 1.85 21.70
CA TYR A 101 -5.83 2.28 20.44
C TYR A 101 -4.48 1.59 20.15
N HIS A 102 -4.06 0.66 21.02
CA HIS A 102 -2.85 -0.13 20.80
C HIS A 102 -3.01 -1.05 19.58
N PRO A 103 -1.93 -1.28 18.80
CA PRO A 103 -1.98 -2.20 17.66
C PRO A 103 -2.39 -3.60 18.12
N LYS A 104 -3.49 -4.12 17.55
CA LYS A 104 -3.92 -5.50 17.77
C LYS A 104 -3.51 -6.35 16.56
N PRO A 105 -3.08 -7.61 16.75
CA PRO A 105 -2.83 -8.51 15.63
C PRO A 105 -4.09 -8.62 14.75
N GLY A 106 -3.95 -8.46 13.43
CA GLY A 106 -5.06 -8.54 12.49
C GLY A 106 -5.65 -9.95 12.43
N LYS A 107 -6.98 -10.06 12.32
CA LYS A 107 -7.68 -11.35 12.18
C LYS A 107 -7.50 -11.89 10.76
N THR A 108 -6.95 -13.10 10.64
CA THR A 108 -7.02 -13.91 9.41
C THR A 108 -8.39 -14.60 9.38
N ASN A 109 -9.27 -14.18 8.47
CA ASN A 109 -10.48 -14.95 8.16
C ASN A 109 -10.08 -16.13 7.27
N GLY A 110 -10.50 -17.33 7.67
CA GLY A 110 -10.39 -18.55 6.85
C GLY A 110 -11.29 -18.54 5.63
#